data_AF-A0A357N438-F1
#
_entry.id   AF-A0A357N438-F1
#
_cell.length_a   1.000
_cell.length_b   1.000
_cell.length_c   1.000
_cell.angle_alpha   90.00
_cell.angle_beta   90.00
_cell.angle_gamma   90.00
#
_symmetry.space_group_name_H-M   'P 1'
#
loop_
_entity.id
_entity.type
_entity.pdbx_description
1 polymer ?
#
loop_
_entity_poly.entity_id
_entity_poly.type
_entity_poly.pdbx_seq_one_letter_code
_entity_poly.pdbx_strand_id
1 'polypeptide(L)'
;MEVPPLTPDEYDLASRALLQDYLLQASPEQRHIYVARRNYDDSPELLAWLAERSELDRATALMMYWSLGAAWFSQYAADGDVPAHEHDAHAIVRRIEQRYIEGFYAGRALAFDPGNWPGPSMGDHPGLVVRRAVPDAMLVAVAGEQACDPFAEAVDAAFDDGLPLALAAQLHDMVAAVQPDRGPALGDAVAGDIDIWAEVMPPTLSPLATAADPGWPVLETFLRQASPQQCHQLALFADTSALSDALQWLLDQPTLAASSALALYWNLGASWHVPFATIEDVPESHRYTAAVLRRIEQRLADGGYADHGLGFDLARSRPRFPACWPGREVRRAIPDPMWQPRPGQIVDESDEVDFITGLPEDIAEALANARG
;
A
#
# COMPACT_ATOMS: atom_id res chain seq x y z
N MET A 1 -20.03 26.06 14.53
CA MET A 1 -18.76 25.63 15.14
C MET A 1 -18.16 24.65 14.17
N GLU A 2 -17.03 24.99 13.56
CA GLU A 2 -16.26 24.02 12.76
C GLU A 2 -15.66 23.01 13.73
N VAL A 3 -15.88 21.72 13.47
CA VAL A 3 -15.22 20.64 14.19
C VAL A 3 -13.78 20.60 13.68
N PRO A 4 -12.76 20.67 14.56
CA PRO A 4 -11.37 20.59 14.12
C PRO A 4 -11.10 19.24 13.43
N PRO A 5 -10.20 19.20 12.43
CA PRO A 5 -9.82 17.98 11.72
C PRO A 5 -9.10 17.00 12.66
N LEU A 6 -9.22 15.69 12.37
CA LEU A 6 -8.52 14.63 13.11
C LEU A 6 -7.05 14.54 12.66
N THR A 7 -6.12 14.34 13.59
CA THR A 7 -4.76 13.89 13.26
C THR A 7 -4.74 12.41 12.86
N PRO A 8 -3.66 11.88 12.23
CA PRO A 8 -3.54 10.45 11.94
C PRO A 8 -3.66 9.57 13.20
N ASP A 9 -2.96 9.93 14.29
CA ASP A 9 -3.04 9.18 15.56
C ASP A 9 -4.45 9.23 16.18
N GLU A 10 -5.12 10.39 16.10
CA GLU A 10 -6.50 10.54 16.56
C GLU A 10 -7.47 9.73 15.70
N TYR A 11 -7.22 9.64 14.40
CA TYR A 11 -7.97 8.79 13.49
C TYR A 11 -7.74 7.32 13.77
N ASP A 12 -6.50 6.85 13.90
CA ASP A 12 -6.20 5.45 14.21
C ASP A 12 -6.83 5.04 15.55
N LEU A 13 -6.79 5.93 16.53
CA LEU A 13 -7.47 5.70 17.81
C LEU A 13 -9.00 5.67 17.66
N ALA A 14 -9.57 6.64 16.94
CA ALA A 14 -11.02 6.77 16.78
C ALA A 14 -11.61 5.66 15.90
N SER A 15 -10.95 5.32 14.79
CA SER A 15 -11.35 4.25 13.86
C SER A 15 -11.30 2.90 14.58
N ARG A 16 -10.22 2.63 15.33
CA ARG A 16 -10.11 1.43 16.15
C ARG A 16 -11.19 1.38 17.23
N ALA A 17 -11.47 2.48 17.93
CA ALA A 17 -12.52 2.53 18.94
C ALA A 17 -13.91 2.27 18.32
N LEU A 18 -14.21 2.90 17.19
CA LEU A 18 -15.44 2.72 16.44
C LEU A 18 -15.64 1.25 16.00
N LEU A 19 -14.57 0.64 15.46
CA LEU A 19 -14.58 -0.77 15.05
C LEU A 19 -14.75 -1.71 16.25
N GLN A 20 -14.07 -1.44 17.37
CA GLN A 20 -14.25 -2.23 18.60
C GLN A 20 -15.69 -2.14 19.12
N ASP A 21 -16.27 -0.94 19.16
CA ASP A 21 -17.65 -0.71 19.61
C ASP A 21 -18.67 -1.43 18.72
N TYR A 22 -18.44 -1.41 17.40
CA TYR A 22 -19.24 -2.20 16.45
C TYR A 22 -19.10 -3.70 16.72
N LEU A 23 -17.87 -4.23 16.76
CA LEU A 23 -17.61 -5.66 16.91
C LEU A 23 -18.12 -6.20 18.26
N LEU A 24 -18.14 -5.39 19.32
CA LEU A 24 -18.75 -5.76 20.59
C LEU A 24 -20.26 -6.01 20.47
N GLN A 25 -20.95 -5.24 19.63
CA GLN A 25 -22.40 -5.33 19.43
C GLN A 25 -22.81 -6.24 18.25
N ALA A 26 -21.87 -6.53 17.35
CA ALA A 26 -22.10 -7.34 16.16
C ALA A 26 -22.56 -8.76 16.50
N SER A 27 -23.45 -9.30 15.66
CA SER A 27 -23.83 -10.72 15.72
C SER A 27 -22.63 -11.62 15.37
N PRO A 28 -22.67 -12.93 15.70
CA PRO A 28 -21.65 -13.87 15.25
C PRO A 28 -21.43 -13.84 13.73
N GLU A 29 -22.51 -13.79 12.95
CA GLU A 29 -22.50 -13.70 11.47
C GLU A 29 -21.78 -12.42 11.00
N GLN A 30 -22.09 -11.27 11.61
CA GLN A 30 -21.45 -10.00 11.26
C GLN A 30 -19.95 -10.00 11.55
N ARG A 31 -19.53 -10.55 12.70
CA ARG A 31 -18.09 -10.72 13.00
C ARG A 31 -17.41 -11.67 12.01
N HIS A 32 -18.13 -12.71 11.58
CA HIS A 32 -17.64 -13.66 10.59
C HIS A 32 -17.42 -13.01 9.22
N ILE A 33 -18.39 -12.24 8.74
CA ILE A 33 -18.30 -11.44 7.51
C ILE A 33 -17.14 -10.44 7.59
N TYR A 34 -16.99 -9.75 8.73
CA TYR A 34 -15.88 -8.83 8.94
C TYR A 34 -14.52 -9.52 8.81
N VAL A 35 -14.32 -10.64 9.51
CA VAL A 35 -13.07 -11.42 9.45
C VAL A 35 -12.83 -11.97 8.03
N ALA A 36 -13.89 -12.37 7.32
CA ALA A 36 -13.78 -12.93 5.97
C ALA A 36 -13.31 -11.93 4.90
N ARG A 37 -13.71 -10.66 5.01
CA ARG A 37 -13.56 -9.66 3.93
C ARG A 37 -12.58 -8.54 4.24
N ARG A 38 -12.19 -8.39 5.50
CA ARG A 38 -11.23 -7.38 5.92
C ARG A 38 -9.89 -7.55 5.21
N ASN A 39 -9.23 -6.44 4.91
CA ASN A 39 -7.81 -6.42 4.62
C ASN A 39 -6.96 -6.71 5.87
N TYR A 40 -6.12 -7.74 5.83
CA TYR A 40 -5.34 -8.21 6.96
C TYR A 40 -4.07 -7.40 7.23
N ASP A 41 -3.64 -6.57 6.28
CA ASP A 41 -2.50 -5.65 6.45
C ASP A 41 -2.83 -4.45 7.36
N ASP A 42 -4.12 -4.16 7.56
CA ASP A 42 -4.56 -3.04 8.37
C ASP A 42 -4.58 -3.39 9.87
N SER A 43 -4.18 -2.46 10.74
CA SER A 43 -4.38 -2.48 12.21
C SER A 43 -4.35 -3.89 12.87
N PRO A 44 -3.19 -4.57 12.90
CA PRO A 44 -3.06 -5.92 13.48
C PRO A 44 -3.51 -5.99 14.95
N GLU A 45 -3.47 -4.87 15.68
CA GLU A 45 -3.92 -4.78 17.07
C GLU A 45 -5.42 -5.04 17.24
N LEU A 46 -6.23 -4.74 16.21
CA LEU A 46 -7.68 -5.00 16.25
C LEU A 46 -7.97 -6.50 16.12
N LEU A 47 -7.22 -7.21 15.27
CA LEU A 47 -7.30 -8.68 15.16
C LEU A 47 -6.78 -9.36 16.42
N ALA A 48 -5.67 -8.86 16.99
CA ALA A 48 -5.16 -9.32 18.27
C ALA A 48 -6.22 -9.14 19.37
N TRP A 49 -6.86 -7.97 19.45
CA TRP A 49 -7.95 -7.71 20.39
C TRP A 49 -9.14 -8.65 20.17
N LEU A 50 -9.54 -8.89 18.92
CA LEU A 50 -10.65 -9.78 18.61
C LEU A 50 -10.34 -11.24 18.99
N ALA A 51 -9.09 -11.69 18.80
CA ALA A 51 -8.62 -13.01 19.22
C ALA A 51 -8.66 -13.23 20.75
N GLU A 52 -8.73 -12.15 21.54
CA GLU A 52 -8.86 -12.16 23.01
C GLU A 52 -10.31 -12.29 23.49
N ARG A 53 -11.29 -12.33 22.58
CA ARG A 53 -12.71 -12.45 22.92
C ARG A 53 -13.15 -13.91 22.97
N SER A 54 -13.56 -14.38 24.15
CA SER A 54 -14.09 -15.76 24.30
C SER A 54 -15.46 -15.93 23.64
N GLU A 55 -16.17 -14.83 23.39
CA GLU A 55 -17.46 -14.82 22.70
C GLU A 55 -17.33 -14.84 21.17
N LEU A 56 -16.10 -14.79 20.63
CA LEU A 56 -15.86 -15.01 19.21
C LEU A 56 -16.27 -16.45 18.86
N ASP A 57 -17.06 -16.62 17.81
CA ASP A 57 -17.49 -17.95 17.37
C ASP A 57 -16.27 -18.77 16.96
N ARG A 58 -16.28 -20.06 17.31
CA ARG A 58 -15.17 -20.98 17.03
C ARG A 58 -14.88 -21.06 15.53
N ALA A 59 -15.89 -21.04 14.68
CA ALA A 59 -15.71 -21.03 13.22
C ALA A 59 -15.01 -19.75 12.76
N THR A 60 -15.39 -18.59 13.31
CA THR A 60 -14.74 -17.31 13.01
C THR A 60 -13.28 -17.27 13.48
N ALA A 61 -12.99 -17.80 14.68
CA ALA A 61 -11.61 -17.89 15.16
C ALA A 61 -10.75 -18.78 14.25
N LEU A 62 -11.30 -19.90 13.78
CA LEU A 62 -10.60 -20.79 12.85
C LEU A 62 -10.38 -20.13 11.48
N MET A 63 -11.37 -19.42 10.96
CA MET A 63 -11.23 -18.63 9.73
C MET A 63 -10.13 -17.57 9.85
N MET A 64 -10.12 -16.83 10.96
CA MET A 64 -9.10 -15.80 11.22
C MET A 64 -7.69 -16.39 11.29
N TYR A 65 -7.53 -17.57 11.90
CA TYR A 65 -6.25 -18.29 11.94
C TYR A 65 -5.70 -18.58 10.54
N TRP A 66 -6.55 -19.12 9.65
CA TRP A 66 -6.13 -19.45 8.29
C TRP A 66 -5.92 -18.21 7.44
N SER A 67 -6.81 -17.23 7.55
CA SER A 67 -6.74 -15.96 6.81
C SER A 67 -5.50 -15.12 7.16
N LEU A 68 -4.98 -15.25 8.38
CA LEU A 68 -3.69 -14.66 8.80
C LEU A 68 -2.46 -15.37 8.22
N GLY A 69 -2.62 -16.40 7.38
CA GLY A 69 -1.49 -17.10 6.75
C GLY A 69 -0.89 -18.22 7.59
N ALA A 70 -1.69 -18.94 8.39
CA ALA A 70 -1.18 -20.07 9.18
C ALA A 70 -0.42 -21.13 8.35
N ALA A 71 -0.83 -21.37 7.10
CA ALA A 71 -0.12 -22.27 6.19
C ALA A 71 1.31 -21.77 5.90
N TRP A 72 1.48 -20.48 5.62
CA TRP A 72 2.77 -19.83 5.39
C TRP A 72 3.70 -19.97 6.60
N PHE A 73 3.19 -19.68 7.81
CA PHE A 73 4.00 -19.73 9.02
C PHE A 73 4.49 -21.13 9.40
N SER A 74 3.91 -22.19 8.83
CA SER A 74 4.34 -23.57 9.08
C SER A 74 5.77 -23.88 8.58
N GLN A 75 6.37 -23.02 7.75
CA GLN A 75 7.77 -23.16 7.31
C GLN A 75 8.80 -22.81 8.37
N TYR A 76 8.41 -22.07 9.42
CA TYR A 76 9.32 -21.63 10.46
C TYR A 76 9.34 -22.66 11.60
N ALA A 77 10.55 -23.09 12.00
CA ALA A 77 10.70 -24.11 13.03
C ALA A 77 10.54 -23.51 14.45
N ALA A 78 11.01 -22.28 14.63
CA ALA A 78 10.88 -21.51 15.86
C ALA A 78 10.34 -20.11 15.58
N ASP A 79 9.69 -19.51 16.57
CA ASP A 79 9.09 -18.18 16.46
C ASP A 79 10.12 -17.09 16.11
N GLY A 80 11.40 -17.29 16.46
CA GLY A 80 12.50 -16.37 16.12
C GLY A 80 13.01 -16.46 14.68
N ASP A 81 12.56 -17.46 13.90
CA ASP A 81 12.91 -17.60 12.48
C ASP A 81 12.02 -16.72 11.57
N VAL A 82 10.94 -16.16 12.12
CA VAL A 82 9.97 -15.34 11.39
C VAL A 82 10.56 -13.95 11.09
N PRO A 83 10.42 -13.41 9.87
CA PRO A 83 10.79 -12.04 9.53
C PRO A 83 10.08 -11.02 10.41
N ALA A 84 10.80 -9.93 10.76
CA ALA A 84 10.29 -8.92 11.70
C ALA A 84 8.95 -8.29 11.30
N HIS A 85 8.72 -8.09 10.00
CA HIS A 85 7.47 -7.51 9.50
C HIS A 85 6.26 -8.46 9.61
N GLU A 86 6.47 -9.75 9.85
CA GLU A 86 5.39 -10.74 10.02
C GLU A 86 5.17 -11.14 11.49
N HIS A 87 5.91 -10.52 12.43
CA HIS A 87 5.87 -10.91 13.86
C HIS A 87 4.48 -10.78 14.48
N ASP A 88 3.75 -9.72 14.16
CA ASP A 88 2.43 -9.47 14.75
C ASP A 88 1.39 -10.48 14.24
N ALA A 89 1.31 -10.70 12.92
CA ALA A 89 0.44 -11.71 12.33
C ALA A 89 0.76 -13.10 12.89
N HIS A 90 2.04 -13.48 12.94
CA HIS A 90 2.47 -14.74 13.51
C HIS A 90 2.07 -14.88 14.99
N ALA A 91 2.26 -13.83 15.81
CA ALA A 91 1.88 -13.84 17.22
C ALA A 91 0.36 -14.06 17.41
N ILE A 92 -0.47 -13.44 16.56
CA ILE A 92 -1.92 -13.63 16.59
C ILE A 92 -2.28 -15.07 16.18
N VAL A 93 -1.68 -15.61 15.13
CA VAL A 93 -1.86 -17.02 14.70
C VAL A 93 -1.53 -17.98 15.84
N ARG A 94 -0.38 -17.79 16.51
CA ARG A 94 0.04 -18.59 17.67
C ARG A 94 -0.97 -18.50 18.81
N ARG A 95 -1.50 -17.30 19.07
CA ARG A 95 -2.47 -17.04 20.14
C ARG A 95 -3.81 -17.72 19.86
N ILE A 96 -4.33 -17.62 18.63
CA ILE A 96 -5.56 -18.28 18.22
C ILE A 96 -5.41 -19.80 18.33
N GLU A 97 -4.33 -20.37 17.80
CA GLU A 97 -4.06 -21.82 17.84
C GLU A 97 -4.12 -22.36 19.28
N GLN A 98 -3.37 -21.72 20.19
CA GLN A 98 -3.34 -22.13 21.59
C GLN A 98 -4.76 -22.13 22.19
N ARG A 99 -5.48 -21.01 22.05
CA ARG A 99 -6.83 -20.84 22.59
C ARG A 99 -7.86 -21.77 21.99
N TYR A 100 -7.74 -22.00 20.69
CA TYR A 100 -8.64 -22.87 19.96
C TYR A 100 -8.54 -24.32 20.46
N ILE A 101 -7.31 -24.78 20.71
CA ILE A 101 -7.00 -26.09 21.30
C ILE A 101 -7.45 -26.16 22.75
N GLU A 102 -7.23 -25.11 23.54
CA GLU A 102 -7.68 -25.01 24.94
C GLU A 102 -9.20 -24.89 25.09
N GLY A 103 -9.95 -24.72 23.99
CA GLY A 103 -11.41 -24.64 24.00
C GLY A 103 -11.94 -23.26 24.44
N PHE A 104 -11.14 -22.21 24.33
CA PHE A 104 -11.49 -20.84 24.73
C PHE A 104 -12.67 -20.25 23.95
N TYR A 105 -12.74 -20.52 22.64
CA TYR A 105 -13.84 -20.06 21.77
C TYR A 105 -15.04 -21.01 21.90
N ALA A 106 -16.08 -20.56 22.59
CA ALA A 106 -17.22 -21.39 22.99
C ALA A 106 -18.38 -21.42 21.98
N GLY A 107 -18.50 -20.42 21.12
CA GLY A 107 -19.56 -20.35 20.10
C GLY A 107 -19.42 -21.43 19.04
N ARG A 108 -20.53 -22.07 18.66
CA ARG A 108 -20.61 -23.03 17.54
C ARG A 108 -21.83 -22.75 16.66
N ALA A 109 -22.25 -21.49 16.59
CA ALA A 109 -23.40 -21.11 15.78
C ALA A 109 -23.07 -21.28 14.30
N LEU A 110 -21.85 -20.92 13.91
CA LEU A 110 -21.41 -20.87 12.52
C LEU A 110 -20.63 -22.10 12.09
N ALA A 111 -20.80 -22.49 10.83
CA ALA A 111 -19.99 -23.51 10.20
C ALA A 111 -18.80 -22.87 9.47
N PHE A 112 -17.64 -23.53 9.50
CA PHE A 112 -16.49 -23.15 8.69
C PHE A 112 -15.62 -24.37 8.37
N ASP A 113 -15.26 -24.54 7.10
CA ASP A 113 -14.40 -25.61 6.63
C ASP A 113 -13.13 -25.01 6.01
N PRO A 114 -11.96 -25.13 6.66
CA PRO A 114 -10.72 -24.59 6.11
C PRO A 114 -10.25 -25.27 4.84
N GLY A 115 -10.77 -26.46 4.50
CA GLY A 115 -10.48 -27.14 3.23
C GLY A 115 -11.42 -26.74 2.08
N ASN A 116 -12.49 -26.00 2.38
CA ASN A 116 -13.49 -25.54 1.40
C ASN A 116 -13.79 -24.05 1.62
N TRP A 117 -12.72 -23.24 1.61
CA TRP A 117 -12.74 -21.80 1.81
C TRP A 117 -12.02 -21.13 0.64
N PRO A 118 -12.60 -20.10 -0.01
CA PRO A 118 -11.97 -19.44 -1.16
C PRO A 118 -10.85 -18.46 -0.79
N GLY A 119 -10.73 -18.05 0.48
CA GLY A 119 -9.61 -17.22 0.96
C GLY A 119 -8.43 -18.08 1.44
N PRO A 120 -7.46 -17.48 2.17
CA PRO A 120 -6.28 -18.22 2.61
C PRO A 120 -6.65 -19.44 3.46
N SER A 121 -6.10 -20.60 3.12
CA SER A 121 -6.62 -21.90 3.51
C SER A 121 -5.53 -22.92 3.85
N MET A 122 -5.94 -24.10 4.32
CA MET A 122 -5.02 -25.21 4.62
C MET A 122 -4.34 -25.81 3.39
N GLY A 123 -4.85 -25.55 2.19
CA GLY A 123 -4.31 -26.04 0.93
C GLY A 123 -3.26 -25.11 0.30
N ASP A 124 -3.03 -23.95 0.90
CA ASP A 124 -2.15 -22.94 0.34
C ASP A 124 -0.68 -23.35 0.44
N HIS A 125 0.13 -22.84 -0.49
CA HIS A 125 1.57 -23.09 -0.57
C HIS A 125 1.96 -24.59 -0.58
N PRO A 126 1.46 -25.43 -1.50
CA PRO A 126 1.72 -26.87 -1.51
C PRO A 126 3.21 -27.25 -1.70
N GLY A 127 4.05 -26.33 -2.19
CA GLY A 127 5.49 -26.52 -2.34
C GLY A 127 6.33 -26.12 -1.12
N LEU A 128 5.70 -25.58 -0.08
CA LEU A 128 6.38 -25.06 1.11
C LEU A 128 6.83 -26.21 2.01
N VAL A 129 8.09 -26.14 2.46
CA VAL A 129 8.64 -27.15 3.37
C VAL A 129 8.13 -26.89 4.77
N VAL A 130 7.11 -27.65 5.18
CA VAL A 130 6.54 -27.58 6.54
C VAL A 130 7.59 -28.03 7.55
N ARG A 131 8.01 -27.10 8.42
CA ARG A 131 8.95 -27.37 9.53
C ARG A 131 8.25 -27.49 10.87
N ARG A 132 7.04 -26.93 11.00
CA ARG A 132 6.18 -27.05 12.16
C ARG A 132 4.81 -27.56 11.70
N ALA A 133 4.41 -28.73 12.20
CA ALA A 133 3.11 -29.27 11.86
C ALA A 133 1.97 -28.41 12.43
N VAL A 134 0.96 -28.16 11.60
CA VAL A 134 -0.31 -27.56 12.04
C VAL A 134 -1.05 -28.60 12.90
N PRO A 135 -1.54 -28.24 14.10
CA PRO A 135 -2.27 -29.18 14.95
C PRO A 135 -3.54 -29.70 14.28
N ASP A 136 -3.83 -31.01 14.43
CA ASP A 136 -5.00 -31.66 13.83
C ASP A 136 -6.32 -30.92 14.11
N ALA A 137 -6.47 -30.34 15.31
CA ALA A 137 -7.66 -29.59 15.68
C ALA A 137 -7.94 -28.39 14.76
N MET A 138 -6.90 -27.78 14.17
CA MET A 138 -7.02 -26.64 13.25
C MET A 138 -7.38 -27.07 11.83
N LEU A 139 -7.22 -28.35 11.50
CA LEU A 139 -7.56 -28.92 10.18
C LEU A 139 -9.01 -29.40 10.12
N VAL A 140 -9.69 -29.47 11.26
CA VAL A 140 -11.05 -30.01 11.36
C VAL A 140 -12.08 -28.91 11.17
N ALA A 141 -12.97 -29.11 10.19
CA ALA A 141 -14.12 -28.24 9.96
C ALA A 141 -14.99 -28.09 11.22
N VAL A 142 -15.42 -26.86 11.49
CA VAL A 142 -16.39 -26.57 12.53
C VAL A 142 -17.77 -26.80 11.94
N ALA A 143 -18.47 -27.83 12.44
CA ALA A 143 -19.88 -28.03 12.16
C ALA A 143 -20.72 -27.07 13.03
N GLY A 144 -21.24 -26.01 12.42
CA GLY A 144 -22.21 -25.12 13.03
C GLY A 144 -23.64 -25.37 12.54
N GLU A 145 -24.59 -24.74 13.21
CA GLU A 145 -26.03 -24.83 12.87
C GLU A 145 -26.38 -23.93 11.68
N GLN A 146 -25.58 -22.89 11.43
CA GLN A 146 -25.80 -21.89 10.40
C GLN A 146 -24.59 -21.83 9.46
N ALA A 147 -24.85 -21.94 8.16
CA ALA A 147 -23.87 -21.57 7.14
C ALA A 147 -23.98 -20.06 6.90
N CYS A 148 -22.87 -19.34 7.03
CA CYS A 148 -22.75 -17.95 6.64
C CYS A 148 -21.86 -17.90 5.40
N ASP A 149 -22.40 -17.42 4.28
CA ASP A 149 -21.63 -17.16 3.07
C ASP A 149 -21.27 -15.68 3.04
N PRO A 150 -20.02 -15.30 3.37
CA PRO A 150 -19.60 -13.90 3.40
C PRO A 150 -19.49 -13.26 2.00
N PHE A 151 -19.59 -14.05 0.93
CA PHE A 151 -19.49 -13.61 -0.46
C PHE A 151 -20.83 -13.67 -1.22
N ALA A 152 -21.94 -13.89 -0.51
CA ALA A 152 -23.26 -13.83 -1.13
C ALA A 152 -23.59 -12.39 -1.59
N GLU A 153 -24.32 -12.25 -2.70
CA GLU A 153 -24.75 -10.94 -3.26
C GLU A 153 -25.49 -10.07 -2.23
N ALA A 154 -26.23 -10.68 -1.31
CA ALA A 154 -26.91 -9.95 -0.23
C ALA A 154 -25.92 -9.30 0.77
N VAL A 155 -24.72 -9.85 0.92
CA VAL A 155 -23.64 -9.26 1.71
C VAL A 155 -23.04 -8.09 0.95
N ASP A 156 -22.77 -8.21 -0.35
CA ASP A 156 -22.27 -7.09 -1.18
C ASP A 156 -23.21 -5.89 -1.19
N ALA A 157 -24.52 -6.14 -1.14
CA ALA A 157 -25.53 -5.08 -1.08
C ALA A 157 -25.60 -4.36 0.29
N ALA A 158 -25.03 -4.95 1.35
CA ALA A 158 -25.20 -4.48 2.73
C ALA A 158 -23.88 -4.18 3.46
N PHE A 159 -22.75 -4.64 2.92
CA PHE A 159 -21.43 -4.52 3.51
C PHE A 159 -20.39 -4.08 2.47
N ASP A 160 -19.41 -3.32 2.93
CA ASP A 160 -18.22 -2.88 2.21
C ASP A 160 -17.00 -3.31 3.04
N ASP A 161 -16.09 -4.08 2.45
CA ASP A 161 -14.94 -4.72 3.13
C ASP A 161 -15.28 -5.40 4.47
N GLY A 162 -16.46 -6.04 4.52
CA GLY A 162 -16.94 -6.76 5.70
C GLY A 162 -17.53 -5.88 6.79
N LEU A 163 -17.67 -4.57 6.56
CA LEU A 163 -18.32 -3.61 7.45
C LEU A 163 -19.69 -3.20 6.89
N PRO A 164 -20.72 -3.01 7.72
CA PRO A 164 -21.99 -2.48 7.24
C PRO A 164 -21.80 -1.14 6.53
N LEU A 165 -22.50 -0.90 5.42
CA LEU A 165 -22.31 0.31 4.58
C LEU A 165 -22.34 1.63 5.37
N ALA A 166 -23.20 1.74 6.39
CA ALA A 166 -23.28 2.93 7.22
C ALA A 166 -22.02 3.15 8.10
N LEU A 167 -21.36 2.06 8.52
CA LEU A 167 -20.14 2.10 9.29
C LEU A 167 -18.93 2.35 8.38
N ALA A 168 -18.87 1.70 7.22
CA ALA A 168 -17.87 1.99 6.19
C ALA A 168 -17.93 3.46 5.76
N ALA A 169 -19.12 4.01 5.53
CA ALA A 169 -19.30 5.43 5.25
C ALA A 169 -18.83 6.33 6.40
N GLN A 170 -19.06 5.95 7.66
CA GLN A 170 -18.51 6.71 8.80
C GLN A 170 -16.98 6.68 8.84
N LEU A 171 -16.36 5.54 8.53
CA LEU A 171 -14.91 5.45 8.42
C LEU A 171 -14.39 6.28 7.24
N HIS A 172 -15.04 6.25 6.08
CA HIS A 172 -14.72 7.12 4.95
C HIS A 172 -14.88 8.60 5.28
N ASP A 173 -15.94 8.97 5.99
CA ASP A 173 -16.14 10.33 6.48
C ASP A 173 -15.06 10.71 7.51
N MET A 174 -14.65 9.78 8.37
CA MET A 174 -13.54 9.97 9.31
C MET A 174 -12.21 10.14 8.58
N VAL A 175 -11.91 9.32 7.58
CA VAL A 175 -10.73 9.46 6.70
C VAL A 175 -10.79 10.78 5.92
N ALA A 176 -11.96 11.22 5.48
CA ALA A 176 -12.13 12.53 4.83
C ALA A 176 -12.01 13.70 5.82
N ALA A 177 -12.34 13.48 7.09
CA ALA A 177 -12.20 14.42 8.20
C ALA A 177 -10.80 14.43 8.81
N VAL A 178 -10.02 13.36 8.60
CA VAL A 178 -8.57 13.41 8.65
C VAL A 178 -8.17 14.41 7.58
N GLN A 179 -7.57 15.52 8.00
CA GLN A 179 -6.87 16.32 7.01
C GLN A 179 -5.77 15.41 6.44
N PRO A 180 -5.80 15.06 5.14
CA PRO A 180 -4.80 14.18 4.54
C PRO A 180 -3.49 14.86 4.80
N ASP A 181 -2.68 14.32 5.71
CA ASP A 181 -1.55 14.98 6.36
C ASP A 181 -1.30 16.34 5.72
N ARG A 182 -2.13 17.33 6.12
CA ARG A 182 -1.95 18.68 5.64
C ARG A 182 -0.76 19.13 6.47
N GLY A 183 0.44 18.71 6.06
CA GLY A 183 1.52 19.67 5.91
C GLY A 183 0.82 20.93 5.41
N PRO A 184 0.85 22.03 6.18
CA PRO A 184 -0.13 23.08 6.03
C PRO A 184 -0.22 23.46 4.56
N ALA A 185 -1.38 23.93 4.09
CA ALA A 185 -1.31 24.90 3.02
C ALA A 185 -0.41 26.02 3.58
N LEU A 186 0.89 25.94 3.31
CA LEU A 186 1.88 26.90 3.80
C LEU A 186 1.67 28.14 2.96
N GLY A 187 0.65 28.92 3.35
CA GLY A 187 0.86 30.34 3.44
C GLY A 187 1.92 30.58 4.50
N ASP A 188 3.15 30.79 4.04
CA ASP A 188 4.31 31.52 4.56
C ASP A 188 4.58 31.75 6.08
N ALA A 189 3.76 31.31 7.03
CA ALA A 189 3.75 31.92 8.37
C ALA A 189 4.05 30.99 9.56
N VAL A 190 3.99 29.66 9.46
CA VAL A 190 4.12 28.81 10.66
C VAL A 190 4.97 27.56 10.38
N ALA A 191 6.28 27.76 10.25
CA ALA A 191 7.28 26.71 10.41
C ALA A 191 8.11 27.04 11.66
N GLY A 192 7.61 26.61 12.81
CA GLY A 192 8.28 26.81 14.10
C GLY A 192 8.13 25.56 14.97
N ASP A 193 9.24 24.88 15.17
CA ASP A 193 9.59 24.09 16.36
C ASP A 193 9.06 22.65 16.57
N ILE A 194 8.73 21.87 15.53
CA ILE A 194 8.60 20.40 15.69
C ILE A 194 9.23 19.64 14.51
N ASP A 195 10.22 18.81 14.83
CA ASP A 195 10.93 17.89 13.94
C ASP A 195 10.16 16.55 13.88
N ILE A 196 9.33 16.37 12.83
CA ILE A 196 8.51 15.16 12.60
C ILE A 196 8.71 14.54 11.21
N TRP A 197 9.78 14.87 10.48
CA TRP A 197 9.92 14.45 9.06
C TRP A 197 11.17 13.63 8.76
N ALA A 198 11.47 12.66 9.62
CA ALA A 198 12.62 11.77 9.51
C ALA A 198 12.34 10.39 8.88
N GLU A 199 11.08 9.97 8.67
CA GLU A 199 10.78 8.57 8.28
C GLU A 199 10.31 8.35 6.83
N VAL A 200 9.96 9.38 6.05
CA VAL A 200 9.64 9.21 4.63
C VAL A 200 10.90 9.44 3.77
N MET A 201 11.72 8.40 3.60
CA MET A 201 12.81 8.42 2.62
C MET A 201 12.23 8.23 1.20
N PRO A 202 12.55 9.11 0.23
CA PRO A 202 12.11 8.92 -1.14
C PRO A 202 12.73 7.65 -1.76
N PRO A 203 12.11 7.06 -2.80
CA PRO A 203 12.62 5.86 -3.43
C PRO A 203 14.02 6.09 -4.00
N THR A 204 14.83 5.03 -3.95
CA THR A 204 16.15 5.03 -4.58
C THR A 204 16.04 4.42 -5.97
N LEU A 205 16.58 5.12 -6.97
CA LEU A 205 16.84 4.53 -8.26
C LEU A 205 18.19 3.82 -8.19
N SER A 206 18.26 2.64 -8.80
CA SER A 206 19.52 1.92 -8.97
C SER A 206 20.06 2.16 -10.38
N PRO A 207 21.39 2.15 -10.62
CA PRO A 207 21.94 2.15 -11.96
C PRO A 207 21.32 1.05 -12.81
N LEU A 208 20.99 1.38 -14.05
CA LEU A 208 20.27 0.52 -14.97
C LEU A 208 20.91 -0.88 -15.07
N ALA A 209 20.20 -1.89 -14.56
CA ALA A 209 20.69 -3.27 -14.45
C ALA A 209 19.93 -4.23 -15.37
N THR A 210 19.41 -3.71 -16.49
CA THR A 210 18.53 -4.40 -17.45
C THR A 210 18.97 -5.79 -17.90
N ALA A 211 20.28 -6.09 -17.88
CA ALA A 211 20.80 -7.41 -18.20
C ALA A 211 20.46 -8.49 -17.15
N ALA A 212 20.02 -8.11 -15.95
CA ALA A 212 19.74 -8.99 -14.82
C ALA A 212 18.24 -9.08 -14.46
N ASP A 213 17.38 -8.22 -15.00
CA ASP A 213 15.93 -8.28 -14.77
C ASP A 213 15.26 -9.15 -15.85
N PRO A 214 14.77 -10.36 -15.50
CA PRO A 214 14.09 -11.23 -16.47
C PRO A 214 12.77 -10.63 -16.98
N GLY A 215 12.21 -9.63 -16.27
CA GLY A 215 11.05 -8.85 -16.70
C GLY A 215 11.37 -7.75 -17.71
N TRP A 216 12.65 -7.41 -17.92
CA TRP A 216 13.03 -6.31 -18.81
C TRP A 216 12.51 -6.43 -20.25
N PRO A 217 12.54 -7.60 -20.93
CA PRO A 217 12.01 -7.71 -22.29
C PRO A 217 10.51 -7.39 -22.39
N VAL A 218 9.73 -7.71 -21.35
CA VAL A 218 8.29 -7.39 -21.26
C VAL A 218 8.12 -5.89 -21.16
N LEU A 219 8.82 -5.25 -20.20
CA LEU A 219 8.79 -3.81 -20.00
C LEU A 219 9.25 -3.05 -21.24
N GLU A 220 10.37 -3.43 -21.84
CA GLU A 220 10.90 -2.77 -23.03
C GLU A 220 9.93 -2.85 -24.22
N THR A 221 9.30 -4.01 -24.43
CA THR A 221 8.31 -4.20 -25.50
C THR A 221 7.11 -3.28 -25.29
N PHE A 222 6.59 -3.23 -24.07
CA PHE A 222 5.49 -2.36 -23.70
C PHE A 222 5.87 -0.88 -23.86
N LEU A 223 6.98 -0.43 -23.27
CA LEU A 223 7.40 0.98 -23.28
C LEU A 223 7.65 1.51 -24.71
N ARG A 224 8.07 0.65 -25.64
CA ARG A 224 8.24 1.02 -27.07
C ARG A 224 6.92 1.22 -27.81
N GLN A 225 5.84 0.60 -27.32
CA GLN A 225 4.50 0.67 -27.91
C GLN A 225 3.56 1.61 -27.15
N ALA A 226 3.90 1.94 -25.91
CA ALA A 226 3.11 2.78 -25.02
C ALA A 226 2.87 4.17 -25.64
N SER A 227 1.62 4.61 -25.53
CA SER A 227 1.23 5.97 -25.89
C SER A 227 1.86 7.00 -24.93
N PRO A 228 1.98 8.28 -25.33
CA PRO A 228 2.43 9.33 -24.43
C PRO A 228 1.62 9.41 -23.12
N GLN A 229 0.31 9.10 -23.19
CA GLN A 229 -0.57 9.08 -22.02
C GLN A 229 -0.21 7.92 -21.07
N GLN A 230 0.03 6.72 -21.58
CA GLN A 230 0.46 5.57 -20.75
C GLN A 230 1.82 5.83 -20.10
N CYS A 231 2.77 6.40 -20.85
CA CYS A 231 4.06 6.86 -20.29
C CYS A 231 3.90 7.91 -19.19
N HIS A 232 2.90 8.78 -19.32
CA HIS A 232 2.60 9.80 -18.31
C HIS A 232 1.96 9.20 -17.05
N GLN A 233 1.05 8.24 -17.20
CA GLN A 233 0.47 7.49 -16.09
C GLN A 233 1.55 6.72 -15.32
N LEU A 234 2.50 6.08 -16.01
CA LEU A 234 3.67 5.48 -15.37
C LEU A 234 4.46 6.49 -14.54
N ALA A 235 4.75 7.67 -15.10
CA ALA A 235 5.48 8.71 -14.38
C ALA A 235 4.74 9.23 -13.13
N LEU A 236 3.40 9.19 -13.13
CA LEU A 236 2.56 9.60 -12.00
C LEU A 236 2.42 8.49 -10.94
N PHE A 237 2.22 7.25 -11.38
CA PHE A 237 1.64 6.19 -10.53
C PHE A 237 2.51 4.93 -10.37
N ALA A 238 3.60 4.77 -11.13
CA ALA A 238 4.50 3.62 -10.97
C ALA A 238 5.13 3.50 -9.57
N ASP A 239 5.22 2.28 -9.05
CA ASP A 239 6.18 1.98 -7.98
C ASP A 239 7.60 2.21 -8.53
N THR A 240 8.24 3.24 -8.00
CA THR A 240 9.53 3.74 -8.48
C THR A 240 10.67 2.76 -8.22
N SER A 241 10.56 1.94 -7.17
CA SER A 241 11.55 0.92 -6.84
C SER A 241 11.44 -0.28 -7.77
N ALA A 242 10.20 -0.77 -7.99
CA ALA A 242 9.92 -1.93 -8.82
C ALA A 242 10.13 -1.68 -10.33
N LEU A 243 9.99 -0.42 -10.77
CA LEU A 243 10.10 0.00 -12.17
C LEU A 243 11.27 0.95 -12.44
N SER A 244 12.30 0.91 -11.59
CA SER A 244 13.47 1.80 -11.69
C SER A 244 14.10 1.81 -13.09
N ASP A 245 14.32 0.64 -13.70
CA ASP A 245 14.93 0.52 -15.04
C ASP A 245 14.03 1.10 -16.15
N ALA A 246 12.72 0.86 -16.05
CA ALA A 246 11.72 1.37 -17.00
C ALA A 246 11.65 2.91 -16.97
N LEU A 247 11.59 3.49 -15.77
CA LEU A 247 11.53 4.93 -15.57
C LEU A 247 12.81 5.63 -16.07
N GLN A 248 13.97 5.04 -15.83
CA GLN A 248 15.24 5.55 -16.33
C GLN A 248 15.32 5.47 -17.86
N TRP A 249 14.89 4.35 -18.45
CA TRP A 249 14.85 4.22 -19.89
C TRP A 249 13.93 5.27 -20.53
N LEU A 250 12.78 5.56 -19.92
CA LEU A 250 11.86 6.61 -20.37
C LEU A 250 12.51 8.00 -20.34
N LEU A 251 13.22 8.35 -19.26
CA LEU A 251 13.92 9.63 -19.13
C LEU A 251 14.98 9.86 -20.22
N ASP A 252 15.50 8.79 -20.81
CA ASP A 252 16.48 8.86 -21.88
C ASP A 252 15.83 9.11 -23.24
N GLN A 253 14.54 8.80 -23.39
CA GLN A 253 13.84 8.94 -24.67
C GLN A 253 13.56 10.41 -25.00
N PRO A 254 13.93 10.89 -26.21
CA PRO A 254 13.58 12.23 -26.66
C PRO A 254 12.07 12.41 -26.87
N THR A 255 11.34 11.31 -27.04
CA THR A 255 9.89 11.27 -27.23
C THR A 255 9.10 11.37 -25.92
N LEU A 256 9.74 11.30 -24.75
CA LEU A 256 9.04 11.44 -23.47
C LEU A 256 8.45 12.86 -23.36
N ALA A 257 7.21 12.95 -22.88
CA ALA A 257 6.56 14.24 -22.65
C ALA A 257 7.26 15.01 -21.52
N ALA A 258 7.48 16.31 -21.69
CA ALA A 258 8.08 17.15 -20.66
C ALA A 258 7.28 17.16 -19.34
N SER A 259 5.95 17.02 -19.42
CA SER A 259 5.07 16.84 -18.26
C SER A 259 5.27 15.51 -17.54
N SER A 260 5.62 14.43 -18.25
CA SER A 260 5.96 13.13 -17.64
C SER A 260 7.29 13.20 -16.90
N ALA A 261 8.30 13.82 -17.51
CA ALA A 261 9.58 14.05 -16.83
C ALA A 261 9.42 14.91 -15.57
N LEU A 262 8.55 15.94 -15.64
CA LEU A 262 8.24 16.79 -14.49
C LEU A 262 7.46 16.05 -13.40
N ALA A 263 6.49 15.20 -13.77
CA ALA A 263 5.79 14.34 -12.81
C ALA A 263 6.76 13.42 -12.06
N LEU A 264 7.63 12.73 -12.80
CA LEU A 264 8.63 11.84 -12.22
C LEU A 264 9.62 12.57 -11.32
N TYR A 265 10.04 13.79 -11.69
CA TYR A 265 10.91 14.64 -10.86
C TYR A 265 10.33 14.86 -9.46
N TRP A 266 9.04 15.17 -9.37
CA TRP A 266 8.36 15.38 -8.08
C TRP A 266 8.10 14.06 -7.35
N ASN A 267 7.77 12.99 -8.07
CA ASN A 267 7.58 11.65 -7.49
C ASN A 267 8.88 10.99 -7.01
N LEU A 268 10.06 11.49 -7.43
CA LEU A 268 11.36 11.09 -6.89
C LEU A 268 11.78 11.89 -5.65
N GLY A 269 10.90 12.73 -5.11
CA GLY A 269 11.17 13.49 -3.88
C GLY A 269 12.24 14.57 -4.07
N ALA A 270 12.18 15.33 -5.16
CA ALA A 270 13.15 16.40 -5.45
C ALA A 270 13.39 17.37 -4.27
N SER A 271 12.32 17.69 -3.55
CA SER A 271 12.34 18.54 -2.35
C SER A 271 13.14 17.94 -1.20
N TRP A 272 13.25 16.61 -1.09
CA TRP A 272 14.04 15.97 -0.04
C TRP A 272 15.54 16.24 -0.22
N HIS A 273 15.97 16.50 -1.46
CA HIS A 273 17.36 16.68 -1.83
C HIS A 273 17.88 18.13 -1.64
N VAL A 274 17.02 19.08 -1.29
CA VAL A 274 17.39 20.51 -1.13
C VAL A 274 18.41 20.80 -0.01
N PRO A 275 18.55 20.00 1.06
CA PRO A 275 19.58 20.23 2.08
C PRO A 275 20.99 19.84 1.63
N PHE A 276 21.14 19.18 0.48
CA PHE A 276 22.43 18.75 -0.04
C PHE A 276 22.89 19.71 -1.14
N ALA A 277 24.02 20.40 -0.89
CA ALA A 277 24.55 21.38 -1.83
C ALA A 277 25.08 20.68 -3.10
N THR A 278 25.78 19.56 -2.90
CA THR A 278 26.37 18.73 -3.95
C THR A 278 25.80 17.31 -3.92
N ILE A 279 26.04 16.51 -4.97
CA ILE A 279 25.62 15.10 -5.01
C ILE A 279 26.39 14.30 -3.97
N GLU A 280 27.64 14.66 -3.71
CA GLU A 280 28.53 14.02 -2.76
C GLU A 280 28.03 14.13 -1.31
N ASP A 281 27.30 15.22 -1.00
CA ASP A 281 26.65 15.46 0.30
C ASP A 281 25.43 14.55 0.52
N VAL A 282 24.85 14.00 -0.54
CA VAL A 282 23.67 13.11 -0.48
C VAL A 282 24.11 11.75 0.07
N PRO A 283 23.30 11.09 0.94
CA PRO A 283 23.53 9.72 1.37
C PRO A 283 23.79 8.79 0.19
N GLU A 284 24.76 7.88 0.34
CA GLU A 284 25.27 7.06 -0.77
C GLU A 284 24.16 6.33 -1.55
N SER A 285 23.17 5.80 -0.85
CA SER A 285 22.01 5.13 -1.43
C SER A 285 21.15 6.01 -2.34
N HIS A 286 21.23 7.34 -2.21
CA HIS A 286 20.38 8.31 -2.92
C HIS A 286 21.16 9.16 -3.94
N ARG A 287 22.48 9.02 -4.01
CA ARG A 287 23.33 9.80 -4.93
C ARG A 287 22.94 9.61 -6.39
N TYR A 288 22.54 8.39 -6.75
CA TYR A 288 22.11 8.10 -8.11
C TYR A 288 20.79 8.81 -8.45
N THR A 289 19.77 8.70 -7.59
CA THR A 289 18.53 9.46 -7.74
C THR A 289 18.80 10.97 -7.83
N ALA A 290 19.67 11.50 -6.98
CA ALA A 290 20.05 12.91 -7.03
C ALA A 290 20.64 13.31 -8.40
N ALA A 291 21.50 12.48 -8.99
CA ALA A 291 22.06 12.70 -10.32
C ALA A 291 20.98 12.66 -11.42
N VAL A 292 20.03 11.72 -11.32
CA VAL A 292 18.87 11.64 -12.23
C VAL A 292 18.03 12.90 -12.17
N LEU A 293 17.72 13.40 -10.96
CA LEU A 293 16.99 14.67 -10.77
C LEU A 293 17.70 15.84 -11.47
N ARG A 294 19.03 15.95 -11.34
CA ARG A 294 19.81 17.00 -12.04
C ARG A 294 19.75 16.87 -13.55
N ARG A 295 19.75 15.64 -14.06
CA ARG A 295 19.59 15.37 -15.50
C ARG A 295 18.22 15.78 -16.00
N ILE A 296 17.16 15.53 -15.22
CA ILE A 296 15.80 15.96 -15.55
C ILE A 296 15.73 17.49 -15.62
N GLU A 297 16.26 18.18 -14.61
CA GLU A 297 16.29 19.64 -14.58
C GLU A 297 16.98 20.22 -15.81
N GLN A 298 18.17 19.71 -16.13
CA GLN A 298 18.96 20.15 -17.28
C GLN A 298 18.23 19.89 -18.59
N ARG A 299 17.72 18.68 -18.81
CA ARG A 299 16.99 18.35 -20.06
C ARG A 299 15.71 19.17 -20.22
N LEU A 300 14.98 19.43 -19.14
CA LEU A 300 13.79 20.30 -19.21
C LEU A 300 14.17 21.74 -19.56
N ALA A 301 15.28 22.25 -19.01
CA ALA A 301 15.79 23.58 -19.35
C ALA A 301 16.26 23.68 -20.81
N ASP A 302 16.87 22.60 -21.33
CA ASP A 302 17.37 22.53 -22.71
C ASP A 302 16.27 22.20 -23.75
N GLY A 303 15.03 21.95 -23.31
CA GLY A 303 13.95 21.51 -24.20
C GLY A 303 14.15 20.11 -24.77
N GLY A 304 14.85 19.24 -24.05
CA GLY A 304 15.19 17.87 -24.46
C GLY A 304 14.05 16.84 -24.34
N TYR A 305 12.82 17.27 -24.10
CA TYR A 305 11.63 16.43 -24.01
C TYR A 305 10.54 16.94 -24.95
N ALA A 306 9.70 16.03 -25.45
CA ALA A 306 8.63 16.35 -26.37
C ALA A 306 7.45 17.05 -25.69
N ASP A 307 6.65 17.73 -26.49
CA ASP A 307 5.32 18.19 -26.09
C ASP A 307 4.27 17.32 -26.79
N HIS A 308 3.47 16.63 -25.97
CA HIS A 308 2.37 15.78 -26.43
C HIS A 308 0.99 16.33 -26.03
N GLY A 309 0.93 17.61 -25.62
CA GLY A 309 -0.30 18.23 -25.13
C GLY A 309 -0.76 17.71 -23.77
N LEU A 310 0.11 17.02 -23.03
CA LEU A 310 -0.12 16.51 -21.69
C LEU A 310 0.31 17.54 -20.66
N GLY A 311 -0.56 17.84 -19.69
CA GLY A 311 -0.30 18.81 -18.64
C GLY A 311 0.28 18.16 -17.39
N PHE A 312 0.92 18.97 -16.55
CA PHE A 312 1.24 18.62 -15.17
C PHE A 312 1.16 19.86 -14.31
N ASP A 313 0.45 19.78 -13.19
CA ASP A 313 0.32 20.87 -12.24
C ASP A 313 0.52 20.32 -10.84
N LEU A 314 1.56 20.80 -10.15
CA LEU A 314 1.93 20.34 -8.82
C LEU A 314 0.76 20.45 -7.83
N ALA A 315 -0.08 21.48 -7.96
CA ALA A 315 -1.22 21.70 -7.08
C ALA A 315 -2.38 20.73 -7.34
N ARG A 316 -2.52 20.24 -8.59
CA ARG A 316 -3.59 19.33 -9.00
C ARG A 316 -3.19 17.86 -8.95
N SER A 317 -1.99 17.54 -9.42
CA SER A 317 -1.48 16.18 -9.60
C SER A 317 -0.99 15.52 -8.32
N ARG A 318 -0.81 16.29 -7.22
CA ARG A 318 -0.47 15.80 -5.87
C ARG A 318 0.59 14.69 -5.87
N PRO A 319 1.86 15.03 -6.17
CA PRO A 319 2.93 14.03 -6.17
C PRO A 319 3.10 13.38 -4.80
N ARG A 320 3.73 12.20 -4.77
CA ARG A 320 3.91 11.39 -3.55
C ARG A 320 4.69 12.08 -2.43
N PHE A 321 5.52 13.07 -2.76
CA PHE A 321 6.39 13.75 -1.82
C PHE A 321 6.03 15.24 -1.74
N PRO A 322 6.14 15.86 -0.54
CA PRO A 322 5.80 17.26 -0.36
C PRO A 322 6.73 18.12 -1.20
N ALA A 323 6.23 19.23 -1.75
CA ALA A 323 7.07 20.12 -2.56
C ALA A 323 8.10 20.91 -1.73
N CYS A 324 7.84 21.08 -0.43
CA CYS A 324 8.74 21.72 0.53
C CYS A 324 8.75 20.96 1.87
N TRP A 325 9.89 20.97 2.56
CA TRP A 325 10.05 20.34 3.88
C TRP A 325 10.27 21.44 4.92
N PRO A 326 9.28 21.73 5.79
CA PRO A 326 9.41 22.77 6.82
C PRO A 326 10.60 22.50 7.74
N GLY A 327 11.35 23.54 8.09
CA GLY A 327 12.51 23.44 8.99
C GLY A 327 13.75 22.80 8.37
N ARG A 328 13.69 22.28 7.13
CA ARG A 328 14.90 21.83 6.42
C ARG A 328 15.65 23.01 5.80
N GLU A 329 16.94 23.07 6.09
CA GLU A 329 17.84 24.03 5.45
C GLU A 329 17.85 23.81 3.93
N VAL A 330 17.57 24.86 3.16
CA VAL A 330 17.68 24.83 1.70
C VAL A 330 19.09 25.25 1.33
N ARG A 331 19.99 24.27 1.13
CA ARG A 331 21.34 24.52 0.62
C ARG A 331 21.37 24.61 -0.90
N ARG A 332 20.39 24.01 -1.56
CA ARG A 332 20.15 24.16 -2.98
C ARG A 332 18.67 24.30 -3.30
N ALA A 333 18.31 25.42 -3.89
CA ALA A 333 16.95 25.65 -4.39
C ALA A 333 16.62 24.75 -5.59
N ILE A 334 15.34 24.34 -5.65
CA ILE A 334 14.75 23.75 -6.86
C ILE A 334 14.65 24.83 -7.93
N PRO A 335 15.08 24.58 -9.19
CA PRO A 335 15.00 25.57 -10.26
C PRO A 335 13.56 26.05 -10.54
N ASP A 336 13.38 27.35 -10.80
CA ASP A 336 12.09 27.99 -11.10
C ASP A 336 11.22 27.23 -12.13
N PRO A 337 11.78 26.69 -13.25
CA PRO A 337 10.97 25.97 -14.23
C PRO A 337 10.31 24.69 -13.71
N MET A 338 10.82 24.09 -12.62
CA MET A 338 10.22 22.89 -12.03
C MET A 338 8.93 23.19 -11.25
N TRP A 339 8.75 24.45 -10.84
CA TRP A 339 7.56 24.91 -10.12
C TRP A 339 6.43 25.33 -11.05
N GLN A 340 6.74 25.59 -12.32
CA GLN A 340 5.75 26.10 -13.27
C GLN A 340 4.85 24.97 -13.76
N PRO A 341 3.51 25.14 -13.72
CA PRO A 341 2.61 24.17 -14.30
C PRO A 341 2.86 24.08 -15.81
N ARG A 342 2.83 22.86 -16.34
CA ARG A 342 2.88 22.63 -17.78
C ARG A 342 1.46 22.54 -18.32
N PRO A 343 1.07 23.38 -19.30
CA PRO A 343 -0.26 23.38 -19.86
C PRO A 343 -0.49 22.09 -20.68
N GLY A 344 -1.74 21.62 -20.70
CA GLY A 344 -2.14 20.44 -21.44
C GLY A 344 -3.28 19.71 -20.74
N GLN A 345 -3.65 18.55 -21.28
CA GLN A 345 -4.58 17.64 -20.65
C GLN A 345 -3.95 17.07 -19.38
N ILE A 346 -4.53 17.41 -18.23
CA ILE A 346 -4.20 16.74 -16.97
C ILE A 346 -4.84 15.36 -17.04
N VAL A 347 -4.02 14.33 -16.84
CA VAL A 347 -4.50 12.95 -16.75
C VAL A 347 -4.88 12.72 -15.29
N ASP A 348 -6.18 12.54 -15.06
CA ASP A 348 -6.70 12.16 -13.76
C ASP A 348 -6.55 10.63 -13.57
N GLU A 349 -6.65 10.19 -12.33
CA GLU A 349 -6.66 8.78 -11.96
C GLU A 349 -7.80 8.07 -12.71
N SER A 350 -7.50 7.05 -13.50
CA SER A 350 -8.51 6.29 -14.26
C SER A 350 -8.81 4.98 -13.57
N ASP A 351 -10.08 4.65 -13.42
CA ASP A 351 -10.58 3.38 -12.84
C ASP A 351 -10.16 2.12 -13.64
N GLU A 352 -9.53 2.26 -14.81
CA GLU A 352 -9.22 1.17 -15.75
C GLU A 352 -7.78 0.59 -15.64
N VAL A 353 -6.90 1.12 -14.77
CA VAL A 353 -5.54 0.61 -14.61
C VAL A 353 -5.35 0.11 -13.18
N ASP A 354 -5.23 -1.21 -13.02
CA ASP A 354 -5.12 -1.83 -11.71
C ASP A 354 -3.80 -1.46 -11.01
N PHE A 355 -3.89 -0.92 -9.80
CA PHE A 355 -2.85 -0.06 -9.20
C PHE A 355 -1.72 -0.79 -8.47
N ILE A 356 -1.62 -2.12 -8.59
CA ILE A 356 -0.58 -2.86 -7.85
C ILE A 356 0.83 -2.51 -8.37
N THR A 357 0.99 -1.93 -9.58
CA THR A 357 2.33 -1.49 -10.08
C THR A 357 2.36 -0.26 -11.01
N GLY A 358 1.23 0.34 -11.36
CA GLY A 358 1.17 1.43 -12.36
C GLY A 358 1.36 0.98 -13.81
N LEU A 359 1.16 -0.31 -14.08
CA LEU A 359 1.15 -0.93 -15.41
C LEU A 359 -0.27 -1.42 -15.76
N PRO A 360 -0.62 -1.53 -17.05
CA PRO A 360 -1.81 -2.28 -17.46
C PRO A 360 -1.79 -3.71 -16.90
N GLU A 361 -2.96 -4.25 -16.54
CA GLU A 361 -3.11 -5.56 -15.86
C GLU A 361 -2.40 -6.70 -16.61
N ASP A 362 -2.56 -6.77 -17.94
CA ASP A 362 -1.93 -7.78 -18.79
C ASP A 362 -0.39 -7.68 -18.77
N ILE A 363 0.15 -6.47 -18.66
CA ILE A 363 1.59 -6.24 -18.54
C ILE A 363 2.08 -6.56 -17.13
N ALA A 364 1.31 -6.22 -16.10
CA ALA A 364 1.62 -6.55 -14.72
C ALA A 364 1.67 -8.07 -14.50
N GLU A 365 0.69 -8.81 -15.04
CA GLU A 365 0.65 -10.27 -15.00
C GLU A 365 1.83 -10.89 -15.78
N ALA A 366 2.10 -10.41 -17.00
CA ALA A 366 3.25 -10.86 -17.78
C ALA A 366 4.59 -10.57 -17.08
N LEU A 367 4.69 -9.43 -16.39
CA LEU A 367 5.88 -9.05 -15.62
C LEU A 367 6.07 -9.95 -14.39
N ALA A 368 5.00 -10.25 -13.65
CA ALA A 368 5.03 -11.18 -12.53
C ALA A 368 5.49 -12.56 -12.98
N ASN A 369 4.87 -13.10 -14.05
CA ASN A 369 5.24 -14.39 -14.64
C ASN A 369 6.71 -14.46 -15.12
N ALA A 370 7.25 -13.35 -15.63
CA ALA A 370 8.64 -13.29 -16.07
C ALA A 370 9.64 -13.24 -14.90
N ARG A 371 9.24 -12.67 -13.75
CA ARG A 371 10.09 -12.51 -12.56
C ARG A 371 10.05 -13.71 -11.61
N GLY A 372 9.06 -14.59 -11.75
CA GLY A 372 8.92 -15.84 -10.98
C GLY A 372 7.98 -15.65 -9.81
#